data_AF-A0A2N1QFX2-F1
#
_entry.id   AF-A0A2N1QFX2-F1
#
_cell.length_a   1.000
_cell.length_b   1.000
_cell.length_c   1.000
_cell.angle_alpha   90.00
_cell.angle_beta   90.00
_cell.angle_gamma   90.00
#
_symmetry.space_group_name_H-M   'P 1'
#
loop_
_entity.id
_entity.type
_entity.pdbx_description
1 polymer ?
#
loop_
_entity_poly.entity_id
_entity_poly.type
_entity_poly.pdbx_seq_one_letter_code
_entity_poly.pdbx_strand_id
1 'polypeptide(L)'
;MVGINQYTITFNSNGGSSVTSITQDYDTSVSAPSNPTRTGYTFNGWYSDAGLTTLYSFSTMPAQNFTLYAKWTINQYTITFNSNSGSLVTAITQDYNTSVSAPSDPTKTGYTFAGWYSDAGLTTPYTFSTMQAQNITLYAKWTINQYTITFDTNGGTIVSSITQDYGTSIIQPVDPTKTSYVFGGWYSDAGLTT
;
A
#
# COMPACT_ATOMS: atom_id res chain seq x y z
N MET A 1 -22.15 -23.91 58.06
CA MET A 1 -21.30 -23.50 56.93
C MET A 1 -22.01 -22.35 56.27
N VAL A 2 -21.50 -21.12 56.38
CA VAL A 2 -22.09 -19.98 55.66
C VAL A 2 -21.62 -20.13 54.22
N GLY A 3 -22.55 -20.36 53.28
CA GLY A 3 -22.22 -20.36 51.86
C GLY A 3 -21.85 -18.95 51.45
N ILE A 4 -20.65 -18.75 50.91
CA ILE A 4 -20.29 -17.48 50.29
C ILE A 4 -20.94 -17.46 48.90
N ASN A 5 -21.65 -16.39 48.57
CA ASN A 5 -22.26 -16.26 47.26
C ASN A 5 -21.17 -16.09 46.19
N GLN A 6 -21.28 -16.85 45.09
CA GLN A 6 -20.45 -16.68 43.91
C GLN A 6 -21.15 -15.80 42.89
N TYR A 7 -20.35 -14.97 42.22
CA TYR A 7 -20.80 -14.13 41.12
C TYR A 7 -19.91 -14.32 39.90
N THR A 8 -20.45 -14.01 38.73
CA THR A 8 -19.82 -14.23 37.44
C THR A 8 -19.76 -12.94 36.63
N ILE A 9 -18.54 -12.62 36.18
CA ILE A 9 -18.26 -11.59 35.18
C ILE A 9 -18.17 -12.29 33.83
N THR A 10 -19.06 -11.92 32.91
CA THR A 10 -19.01 -12.37 31.50
C THR A 10 -18.43 -11.27 30.62
N PHE A 11 -17.86 -11.63 29.49
CA PHE A 11 -17.16 -10.70 28.61
C PHE A 11 -17.74 -10.74 27.20
N ASN A 12 -18.28 -9.62 26.76
CA ASN A 12 -18.61 -9.38 25.35
C ASN A 12 -17.43 -8.64 24.69
N SER A 13 -16.65 -9.37 23.90
CA SER A 13 -15.47 -8.82 23.21
C SER A 13 -15.80 -7.85 22.07
N ASN A 14 -17.08 -7.63 21.73
CA ASN A 14 -17.53 -6.74 20.65
C ASN A 14 -16.76 -6.98 19.35
N GLY A 15 -16.67 -8.24 18.93
CA GLY A 15 -15.99 -8.68 17.72
C GLY A 15 -14.49 -8.97 17.88
N GLY A 16 -13.93 -8.85 19.08
CA GLY A 16 -12.59 -9.35 19.40
C GLY A 16 -12.57 -10.85 19.73
N SER A 17 -11.38 -11.38 20.00
CA SER A 17 -11.18 -12.76 20.45
C SER A 17 -11.98 -13.09 21.71
N SER A 18 -12.39 -14.34 21.87
CA SER A 18 -13.14 -14.82 23.03
C SER A 18 -12.37 -14.63 24.34
N VAL A 19 -13.11 -14.31 25.41
CA VAL A 19 -12.57 -14.13 26.76
C VAL A 19 -13.41 -14.96 27.72
N THR A 20 -12.75 -15.84 28.47
CA THR A 20 -13.42 -16.72 29.45
C THR A 20 -14.00 -15.90 30.60
N SER A 21 -15.20 -16.26 31.04
CA SER A 21 -15.84 -15.66 32.21
C SER A 21 -15.03 -15.91 33.48
N ILE A 22 -15.12 -14.99 34.43
CA ILE A 22 -14.54 -15.14 35.77
C ILE A 22 -15.68 -15.38 36.75
N THR A 23 -15.63 -16.50 37.46
CA THR A 23 -16.56 -16.82 38.56
C THR A 23 -15.76 -16.97 39.84
N GLN A 24 -16.11 -16.20 40.86
CA GLN A 24 -15.43 -16.19 42.16
C GLN A 24 -16.41 -15.85 43.29
N ASP A 25 -16.00 -16.13 44.52
CA ASP A 25 -16.71 -15.73 45.73
C ASP A 25 -16.77 -14.21 45.85
N TYR A 26 -17.86 -13.69 46.41
CA TYR A 26 -18.02 -12.27 46.74
C TYR A 26 -16.79 -11.70 47.48
N ASP A 27 -16.42 -10.46 47.13
CA ASP A 27 -15.33 -9.69 47.74
C ASP A 27 -13.92 -10.26 47.57
N THR A 28 -13.77 -11.35 46.80
CA THR A 28 -12.44 -11.84 46.39
C THR A 28 -11.81 -10.92 45.35
N SER A 29 -10.49 -10.74 45.42
CA SER A 29 -9.75 -9.97 44.42
C SER A 29 -9.85 -10.61 43.04
N VAL A 30 -10.14 -9.79 42.03
CA VAL A 30 -10.25 -10.19 40.63
C VAL A 30 -9.21 -9.42 39.81
N SER A 31 -8.41 -10.13 39.02
CA SER A 31 -7.52 -9.51 38.03
C SER A 31 -8.21 -9.37 36.68
N ALA A 32 -7.79 -8.37 35.90
CA ALA A 32 -8.22 -8.24 34.52
C ALA A 32 -7.76 -9.47 33.71
N PRO A 33 -8.59 -10.00 32.80
CA PRO A 33 -8.16 -11.05 31.87
C PRO A 33 -7.11 -10.50 30.89
N SER A 34 -6.43 -11.38 30.17
CA SER A 34 -5.64 -10.96 29.01
C SER A 34 -6.51 -10.18 28.03
N ASN A 35 -5.96 -9.09 27.50
CA ASN A 35 -6.70 -8.25 26.55
C ASN A 35 -7.10 -9.08 25.31
N PRO A 36 -8.37 -8.99 24.87
CA PRO A 36 -8.76 -9.60 23.62
C PRO A 36 -8.03 -8.92 22.45
N THR A 37 -8.01 -9.57 21.29
CA THR A 37 -7.47 -9.02 20.05
C THR A 37 -8.55 -8.83 19.00
N ARG A 38 -8.43 -7.80 18.17
CA ARG A 38 -9.31 -7.53 17.03
C ARG A 38 -8.49 -6.91 15.91
N THR A 39 -8.31 -7.62 14.79
CA THR A 39 -7.46 -7.19 13.67
C THR A 39 -7.86 -5.80 13.17
N GLY A 40 -6.90 -4.88 13.13
CA GLY A 40 -7.11 -3.50 12.70
C GLY A 40 -7.70 -2.55 13.76
N TYR A 41 -7.76 -2.98 15.02
CA TYR A 41 -8.28 -2.17 16.13
C TYR A 41 -7.36 -2.18 17.35
N THR A 42 -7.40 -1.11 18.12
CA THR A 42 -6.75 -0.98 19.43
C THR A 42 -7.77 -1.19 20.54
N PHE A 43 -7.46 -2.06 21.50
CA PHE A 43 -8.29 -2.29 22.69
C PHE A 43 -8.18 -1.12 23.66
N ASN A 44 -9.29 -0.47 23.99
CA ASN A 44 -9.31 0.68 24.90
C ASN A 44 -9.72 0.33 26.34
N GLY A 45 -10.18 -0.90 26.60
CA GLY A 45 -10.61 -1.35 27.92
C GLY A 45 -11.98 -2.01 27.95
N TRP A 46 -12.36 -2.46 29.15
CA TRP A 46 -13.66 -3.06 29.46
C TRP A 46 -14.60 -2.01 30.04
N TYR A 47 -15.85 -2.03 29.61
CA TYR A 47 -16.89 -1.09 30.04
C TYR A 47 -18.06 -1.84 30.66
N SER A 48 -18.69 -1.26 31.69
CA SER A 48 -19.79 -1.90 32.43
C SER A 48 -21.16 -1.77 31.76
N ASP A 49 -21.25 -1.01 30.67
CA ASP A 49 -22.47 -0.78 29.91
C ASP A 49 -22.24 -1.03 28.41
N ALA A 50 -23.28 -1.50 27.73
CA ALA A 50 -23.25 -1.74 26.28
C ALA A 50 -23.04 -0.45 25.46
N GLY A 51 -23.32 0.72 26.04
CA GLY A 51 -23.06 2.04 25.44
C GLY A 51 -21.60 2.47 25.49
N LEU A 52 -20.71 1.70 26.14
CA LEU A 52 -19.28 1.97 26.27
C LEU A 52 -18.98 3.34 26.91
N THR A 53 -19.77 3.71 27.92
CA THR A 53 -19.71 5.00 28.61
C THR A 53 -18.95 4.95 29.94
N THR A 54 -19.06 3.84 30.69
CA THR A 54 -18.47 3.66 32.02
C THR A 54 -17.31 2.65 31.97
N LEU A 55 -16.07 3.13 32.05
CA LEU A 55 -14.89 2.28 32.08
C LEU A 55 -14.87 1.46 33.38
N TYR A 56 -14.63 0.17 33.26
CA TYR A 56 -14.56 -0.75 34.39
C TYR A 56 -13.12 -0.96 34.87
N SER A 57 -12.92 -0.83 36.17
CA SER A 57 -11.65 -1.10 36.86
C SER A 57 -11.81 -2.33 37.73
N PHE A 58 -10.98 -3.34 37.52
CA PHE A 58 -11.00 -4.57 38.30
C PHE A 58 -10.48 -4.32 39.72
N SER A 59 -11.23 -4.81 40.71
CA SER A 59 -10.85 -4.77 42.12
C SER A 59 -11.27 -6.06 42.81
N THR A 60 -12.45 -6.09 43.43
CA THR A 60 -13.05 -7.28 44.04
C THR A 60 -14.32 -7.69 43.31
N MET A 61 -14.71 -8.96 43.48
CA MET A 61 -15.92 -9.51 42.87
C MET A 61 -17.17 -8.83 43.45
N PRO A 62 -17.98 -8.12 42.63
CA PRO A 62 -19.16 -7.43 43.12
C PRO A 62 -20.29 -8.42 43.46
N ALA A 63 -21.28 -7.94 44.21
CA ALA A 63 -22.42 -8.74 44.64
C ALA A 63 -23.48 -8.98 43.53
N GLN A 64 -23.06 -9.15 42.28
CA GLN A 64 -23.95 -9.40 41.15
C GLN A 64 -23.23 -10.03 39.96
N ASN A 65 -23.98 -10.76 39.14
CA ASN A 65 -23.54 -11.17 37.81
C ASN A 65 -23.71 -10.01 36.83
N PHE A 66 -22.74 -9.80 35.96
CA PHE A 66 -22.83 -8.76 34.92
C PHE A 66 -21.93 -9.08 33.73
N THR A 67 -22.10 -8.29 32.66
CA THR A 67 -21.31 -8.40 31.44
C THR A 67 -20.46 -7.15 31.25
N LEU A 68 -19.20 -7.33 30.91
CA LEU A 68 -18.29 -6.28 30.48
C LEU A 68 -18.20 -6.26 28.95
N TYR A 69 -18.08 -5.06 28.38
CA TYR A 69 -18.08 -4.82 26.95
C TYR A 69 -16.75 -4.20 26.52
N ALA A 70 -16.09 -4.79 25.53
CA ALA A 70 -14.82 -4.27 25.02
C ALA A 70 -15.04 -3.01 24.17
N LYS A 71 -14.26 -1.96 24.41
CA LYS A 71 -14.19 -0.78 23.55
C LYS A 71 -12.98 -0.85 22.62
N TRP A 72 -13.18 -0.45 21.38
CA TRP A 72 -12.20 -0.51 20.31
C TRP A 72 -12.08 0.83 19.59
N THR A 73 -10.86 1.21 19.23
CA THR A 73 -10.59 2.30 18.29
C THR A 73 -10.06 1.69 17.01
N ILE A 74 -10.61 2.09 15.86
CA ILE A 74 -10.11 1.64 14.56
C ILE A 74 -8.71 2.22 14.31
N ASN A 75 -7.79 1.38 13.82
CA ASN A 75 -6.44 1.82 13.52
C ASN A 75 -6.37 2.39 12.10
N GLN A 76 -5.46 3.33 11.90
CA GLN A 76 -5.06 3.81 10.58
C GLN A 76 -3.78 3.12 10.13
N TYR A 77 -3.70 2.88 8.83
CA TYR A 77 -2.52 2.30 8.19
C TYR A 77 -2.14 3.13 6.96
N THR A 78 -0.87 3.02 6.57
CA THR A 78 -0.28 3.82 5.52
C THR A 78 0.28 2.95 4.39
N ILE A 79 -0.08 3.29 3.16
CA ILE A 79 0.55 2.81 1.93
C ILE A 79 1.54 3.88 1.48
N THR A 80 2.83 3.57 1.47
CA THR A 80 3.88 4.42 0.90
C THR A 80 4.27 3.96 -0.49
N PHE A 81 4.77 4.88 -1.31
CA PHE A 81 5.08 4.61 -2.71
C PHE A 81 6.55 4.90 -2.99
N ASN A 82 7.27 3.88 -3.44
CA ASN A 82 8.57 4.02 -4.05
C ASN A 82 8.41 4.02 -5.58
N SER A 83 8.47 5.21 -6.18
CA SER A 83 8.32 5.37 -7.63
C SER A 83 9.51 4.85 -8.45
N ASN A 84 10.56 4.29 -7.84
CA ASN A 84 11.76 3.77 -8.52
C ASN A 84 12.32 4.78 -9.55
N SER A 85 12.63 5.98 -9.05
CA SER A 85 13.09 7.15 -9.81
C SER A 85 12.05 7.81 -10.74
N GLY A 86 10.78 7.42 -10.66
CA GLY A 86 9.68 8.20 -11.22
C GLY A 86 9.29 9.40 -10.36
N SER A 87 8.27 10.15 -10.79
CA SER A 87 7.71 11.28 -10.06
C SER A 87 7.19 10.88 -8.67
N LEU A 88 7.20 11.82 -7.73
CA LEU A 88 6.71 11.61 -6.37
C LEU A 88 5.23 11.20 -6.37
N VAL A 89 4.89 10.26 -5.50
CA VAL A 89 3.50 9.85 -5.23
C VAL A 89 3.25 9.97 -3.73
N THR A 90 2.22 10.73 -3.35
CA THR A 90 1.86 10.96 -1.95
C THR A 90 1.36 9.66 -1.31
N ALA A 91 1.78 9.41 -0.07
CA ALA A 91 1.30 8.27 0.70
C ALA A 91 -0.21 8.37 0.98
N ILE A 92 -0.87 7.22 1.09
CA ILE A 92 -2.29 7.13 1.45
C ILE A 92 -2.37 6.60 2.88
N THR A 93 -3.01 7.36 3.77
CA THR A 93 -3.29 6.95 5.16
C THR A 93 -4.78 6.99 5.41
N GLN A 94 -5.36 5.86 5.82
CA GLN A 94 -6.81 5.71 6.03
C GLN A 94 -7.11 4.67 7.11
N ASP A 95 -8.35 4.66 7.59
CA ASP A 95 -8.84 3.68 8.54
C ASP A 95 -8.82 2.26 7.95
N TYR A 96 -8.53 1.27 8.78
CA TYR A 96 -8.57 -0.14 8.40
C TYR A 96 -9.87 -0.51 7.66
N ASN A 97 -9.74 -1.34 6.63
CA ASN A 97 -10.85 -1.90 5.86
C ASN A 97 -11.70 -0.88 5.08
N THR A 98 -11.28 0.38 5.00
CA THR A 98 -11.86 1.36 4.07
C THR A 98 -11.37 1.11 2.64
N SER A 99 -12.18 1.46 1.64
CA SER A 99 -11.82 1.32 0.23
C SER A 99 -10.69 2.27 -0.16
N VAL A 100 -9.67 1.75 -0.83
CA VAL A 100 -8.50 2.51 -1.28
C VAL A 100 -8.52 2.59 -2.81
N SER A 101 -8.48 3.81 -3.34
CA SER A 101 -8.30 4.04 -4.77
C SER A 101 -6.82 4.08 -5.14
N ALA A 102 -6.47 3.59 -6.34
CA ALA A 102 -5.13 3.77 -6.89
C ALA A 102 -4.81 5.28 -7.03
N PRO A 103 -3.57 5.71 -6.74
CA PRO A 103 -3.14 7.07 -7.06
C PRO A 103 -3.02 7.25 -8.58
N SER A 104 -2.92 8.49 -9.04
CA SER A 104 -2.53 8.77 -10.42
C SER A 104 -1.17 8.12 -10.74
N ASP A 105 -1.04 7.60 -11.95
CA ASP A 105 0.20 6.96 -12.38
C ASP A 105 1.37 7.95 -12.32
N PRO A 106 2.51 7.57 -11.70
CA PRO A 106 3.71 8.40 -11.75
C PRO A 106 4.25 8.47 -13.18
N THR A 107 5.15 9.42 -13.42
CA THR A 107 5.84 9.58 -14.71
C THR A 107 7.35 9.35 -14.56
N LYS A 108 7.98 8.83 -15.63
CA LYS A 108 9.43 8.64 -15.72
C LYS A 108 9.87 8.80 -17.17
N THR A 109 10.73 9.78 -17.45
CA THR A 109 11.16 10.11 -18.82
C THR A 109 11.76 8.91 -19.53
N GLY A 110 11.21 8.56 -20.71
CA GLY A 110 11.66 7.43 -21.52
C GLY A 110 11.15 6.06 -21.07
N TYR A 111 10.21 6.01 -20.13
CA TYR A 111 9.60 4.78 -19.65
C TYR A 111 8.07 4.88 -19.62
N THR A 112 7.41 3.72 -19.69
CA THR A 112 5.97 3.55 -19.49
C THR A 112 5.71 2.88 -18.14
N PHE A 113 4.76 3.41 -17.38
CA PHE A 113 4.36 2.84 -16.09
C PHE A 113 3.64 1.50 -16.30
N ALA A 114 4.14 0.45 -15.65
CA ALA A 114 3.64 -0.92 -15.80
C ALA A 114 2.87 -1.42 -14.56
N GLY A 115 2.65 -0.56 -13.56
CA GLY A 115 1.89 -0.87 -12.35
C GLY A 115 2.70 -0.87 -11.06
N TRP A 116 1.98 -1.02 -9.94
CA TRP A 116 2.52 -1.11 -8.59
C TRP A 116 2.74 -2.57 -8.19
N TYR A 117 3.80 -2.81 -7.40
CA TYR A 117 4.20 -4.13 -6.92
C TYR A 117 4.42 -4.10 -5.41
N SER A 118 4.11 -5.19 -4.70
CA SER A 118 4.25 -5.26 -3.24
C SER A 118 5.66 -5.58 -2.75
N ASP A 119 6.58 -5.88 -3.66
CA ASP A 119 7.96 -6.22 -3.37
C ASP A 119 8.94 -5.40 -4.22
N ALA A 120 10.11 -5.11 -3.65
CA ALA A 120 11.18 -4.38 -4.34
C ALA A 120 11.74 -5.14 -5.56
N GLY A 121 11.57 -6.47 -5.62
CA GLY A 121 11.95 -7.30 -6.75
C GLY A 121 11.00 -7.21 -7.94
N LEU A 122 9.87 -6.50 -7.80
CA LEU A 122 8.86 -6.31 -8.85
C LEU A 122 8.29 -7.64 -9.39
N THR A 123 8.09 -8.59 -8.48
CA THR A 123 7.61 -9.94 -8.78
C THR A 123 6.12 -10.14 -8.53
N THR A 124 5.56 -9.42 -7.56
CA THR A 124 4.17 -9.54 -7.11
C THR A 124 3.38 -8.25 -7.43
N PRO A 125 2.53 -8.25 -8.47
CA PRO A 125 1.67 -7.11 -8.80
C PRO A 125 0.71 -6.80 -7.65
N TYR A 126 0.46 -5.53 -7.41
CA TYR A 126 -0.46 -5.05 -6.38
C TYR A 126 -1.76 -4.54 -6.99
N THR A 127 -2.90 -4.95 -6.43
CA THR A 127 -4.23 -4.46 -6.80
C THR A 127 -4.87 -3.78 -5.59
N PHE A 128 -5.29 -2.53 -5.77
CA PHE A 128 -5.94 -1.77 -4.71
C PHE A 128 -7.32 -2.33 -4.40
N SER A 129 -7.63 -2.43 -3.11
CA SER A 129 -8.91 -2.92 -2.61
C SER A 129 -9.29 -2.18 -1.33
N THR A 130 -9.01 -2.76 -0.16
CA THR A 130 -9.22 -2.11 1.13
C THR A 130 -7.90 -1.91 1.88
N MET A 131 -7.90 -0.96 2.81
CA MET A 131 -6.75 -0.69 3.66
C MET A 131 -6.45 -1.90 4.55
N GLN A 132 -5.25 -2.47 4.38
CA GLN A 132 -4.80 -3.64 5.13
C GLN A 132 -4.46 -3.29 6.59
N ALA A 133 -4.43 -4.30 7.46
CA ALA A 133 -4.07 -4.13 8.87
C ALA A 133 -2.55 -3.98 9.11
N GLN A 134 -1.84 -3.32 8.18
CA GLN A 134 -0.39 -3.10 8.24
C GLN A 134 0.00 -1.96 7.30
N ASN A 135 1.12 -1.31 7.63
CA ASN A 135 1.75 -0.37 6.71
C ASN A 135 2.48 -1.15 5.62
N ILE A 136 2.38 -0.71 4.37
CA ILE A 136 3.06 -1.33 3.23
C ILE A 136 3.78 -0.29 2.37
N THR A 137 4.78 -0.74 1.63
CA THR A 137 5.43 0.05 0.58
C THR A 137 5.18 -0.61 -0.77
N LEU A 138 4.71 0.16 -1.74
CA LEU A 138 4.52 -0.29 -3.11
C LEU A 138 5.63 0.26 -4.01
N TYR A 139 6.03 -0.53 -5.00
CA TYR A 139 7.16 -0.23 -5.88
C TYR A 139 6.68 -0.12 -7.32
N ALA A 140 7.04 0.97 -7.99
CA ALA A 140 6.67 1.20 -9.39
C ALA A 140 7.50 0.31 -10.32
N LYS A 141 6.83 -0.38 -11.24
CA LYS A 141 7.49 -1.06 -12.36
C LYS A 141 7.43 -0.20 -13.62
N TRP A 142 8.52 -0.23 -14.38
CA TRP A 142 8.70 0.57 -15.58
C TRP A 142 9.11 -0.31 -16.75
N THR A 143 8.53 -0.05 -17.92
CA THR A 143 8.99 -0.61 -19.20
C THR A 143 9.75 0.48 -19.95
N ILE A 144 10.97 0.18 -20.41
CA ILE A 144 11.75 1.14 -21.20
C ILE A 144 11.07 1.37 -22.55
N ASN A 145 10.96 2.63 -22.97
CA ASN A 145 10.37 2.96 -24.27
C ASN A 145 11.42 2.77 -25.37
N GLN A 146 10.96 2.33 -26.54
CA GLN A 146 11.75 2.28 -27.76
C GLN A 146 11.37 3.42 -28.69
N TYR A 147 12.38 3.98 -29.35
CA TYR A 147 12.24 5.06 -30.31
C TYR A 147 12.84 4.64 -31.64
N THR A 148 12.16 4.98 -32.74
CA THR A 148 12.59 4.70 -34.10
C THR A 148 13.03 5.99 -34.78
N ILE A 149 14.28 6.00 -35.24
CA ILE A 149 14.84 7.06 -36.07
C ILE A 149 14.71 6.62 -37.53
N THR A 150 14.07 7.46 -38.35
CA THR A 150 13.93 7.26 -39.78
C THR A 150 14.79 8.26 -40.55
N PHE A 151 15.37 7.81 -41.66
CA PHE A 151 16.31 8.61 -42.45
C PHE A 151 15.69 8.96 -43.80
N ASP A 152 15.54 10.26 -44.07
CA ASP A 152 15.25 10.76 -45.40
C ASP A 152 16.56 11.11 -46.10
N THR A 153 16.83 10.45 -47.22
CA THR A 153 18.08 10.61 -47.98
C THR A 153 17.94 11.58 -49.15
N ASN A 154 16.79 12.27 -49.28
CA ASN A 154 16.53 13.25 -50.34
C ASN A 154 16.85 12.70 -51.75
N GLY A 155 16.47 11.45 -52.00
CA GLY A 155 16.71 10.73 -53.26
C GLY A 155 18.07 10.04 -53.38
N GLY A 156 18.78 9.82 -52.28
CA GLY A 156 19.94 8.92 -52.20
C GLY A 156 19.53 7.44 -51.99
N THR A 157 20.51 6.58 -51.77
CA THR A 157 20.26 5.17 -51.41
C THR A 157 19.46 5.06 -50.11
N ILE A 158 18.64 4.01 -49.99
CA ILE A 158 17.81 3.78 -48.81
C ILE A 158 18.70 3.51 -47.59
N VAL A 159 18.36 4.14 -46.46
CA VAL A 159 18.96 3.88 -45.16
C VAL A 159 17.88 3.34 -44.22
N SER A 160 18.12 2.15 -43.68
CA SER A 160 17.19 1.49 -42.75
C SER A 160 17.02 2.30 -41.47
N SER A 161 15.80 2.32 -40.93
CA SER A 161 15.53 2.93 -39.63
C SER A 161 16.29 2.24 -38.49
N ILE A 162 16.63 3.01 -37.46
CA ILE A 162 17.23 2.49 -36.23
C ILE A 162 16.18 2.54 -35.13
N THR A 163 15.86 1.40 -34.52
CA THR A 163 15.00 1.33 -33.33
C THR A 163 15.83 0.93 -32.13
N GLN A 164 15.78 1.72 -31.06
CA GLN A 164 16.57 1.50 -29.86
C GLN A 164 15.85 1.91 -28.58
N ASP A 165 16.29 1.32 -27.47
CA ASP A 165 15.83 1.66 -26.12
C ASP A 165 16.25 3.09 -25.74
N TYR A 166 15.39 3.78 -24.99
CA TYR A 166 15.66 5.12 -24.49
C TYR A 166 17.02 5.23 -23.77
N GLY A 167 17.79 6.25 -24.13
CA GLY A 167 19.07 6.55 -23.48
C GLY A 167 20.22 5.63 -23.89
N THR A 168 20.03 4.73 -24.86
CA THR A 168 21.12 3.96 -25.46
C THR A 168 21.80 4.73 -26.59
N SER A 169 23.09 4.48 -26.79
CA SER A 169 23.83 5.03 -27.91
C SER A 169 23.41 4.39 -29.23
N ILE A 170 23.24 5.19 -30.27
CA ILE A 170 23.04 4.72 -31.63
C ILE A 170 24.38 4.68 -32.37
N ILE A 171 24.51 3.74 -33.30
CA ILE A 171 25.62 3.71 -34.27
C ILE A 171 25.16 4.52 -35.48
N GLN A 172 26.02 5.42 -35.96
CA GLN A 172 25.74 6.18 -37.19
C GLN A 172 25.45 5.19 -38.34
N PRO A 173 24.32 5.36 -39.06
CA PRO A 173 24.05 4.52 -40.22
C PRO A 173 25.08 4.79 -41.32
N VAL A 174 25.23 3.85 -42.25
CA VAL A 174 26.06 4.05 -43.43
C VAL A 174 25.57 5.27 -44.21
N ASP A 175 26.50 6.12 -44.62
CA ASP A 175 26.18 7.33 -45.38
C ASP A 175 25.50 6.97 -46.71
N PRO A 176 24.37 7.62 -47.07
CA PRO A 176 23.69 7.37 -48.32
C PRO A 176 24.51 7.91 -49.49
N THR A 177 24.35 7.29 -50.66
CA THR A 177 24.98 7.75 -51.89
C THR A 177 23.94 8.31 -52.86
N LYS A 178 24.31 9.36 -53.60
CA LYS A 178 23.49 9.97 -54.65
C LYS A 178 24.39 10.42 -55.81
N THR A 179 24.07 9.99 -57.03
CA THR A 179 24.91 10.24 -58.22
C THR A 179 25.18 11.73 -58.43
N SER A 180 26.46 12.09 -58.57
CA SER A 180 26.93 13.48 -58.74
C SER A 180 26.82 14.39 -57.49
N TYR A 181 26.58 13.82 -56.31
CA TYR A 181 26.58 14.54 -55.02
C TYR A 181 27.55 13.91 -54.01
N VAL A 182 28.04 14.71 -53.07
CA VAL A 182 28.81 14.26 -51.89
C VAL A 182 27.92 14.39 -50.66
N PHE A 183 27.93 13.37 -49.79
CA PHE A 183 27.14 13.40 -48.55
C PHE A 183 27.71 14.44 -47.57
N GLY A 184 26.87 15.39 -47.16
CA GLY A 184 27.26 16.51 -46.29
C GLY A 184 27.01 16.28 -44.79
N GLY A 185 26.26 15.23 -44.43
CA GLY A 185 25.88 14.92 -43.07
C GLY A 185 24.38 14.64 -42.90
N TRP A 186 24.03 14.16 -41.71
CA TRP A 186 22.65 14.01 -41.27
C TRP A 186 22.20 15.27 -40.54
N TYR A 187 20.98 15.73 -40.84
CA TYR A 187 20.35 16.90 -40.25
C TYR A 187 19.00 16.50 -39.66
N SER A 188 18.63 17.15 -38.57
CA SER A 188 17.37 16.95 -37.84
C SER A 188 16.21 17.76 -38.42
N ASP A 189 16.50 18.74 -39.27
CA ASP A 189 15.49 19.59 -39.92
C ASP A 189 15.56 19.51 -41.46
N ALA A 190 14.41 19.77 -42.10
CA ALA A 190 14.29 19.74 -43.56
C ALA A 190 15.04 20.87 -44.28
N GLY A 191 15.41 21.95 -43.57
CA GLY A 191 16.23 23.03 -44.08
C GLY A 191 17.73 22.71 -44.10
N LEU A 192 18.14 21.56 -43.55
CA LEU A 192 19.54 21.09 -43.47
C LEU A 192 20.44 22.06 -42.69
N THR A 193 19.93 22.60 -41.58
CA THR A 193 20.62 23.65 -40.81
C THR A 193 21.09 23.20 -39.43
N THR A 194 20.50 22.14 -38.88
CA THR A 194 20.71 21.66 -37.51
C THR A 194 20.66 20.15 -37.42
#